data_AF-A0A6L8T511-F1
#
_entry.id   AF-A0A6L8T511-F1
#
_cell.length_a   1.000
_cell.length_b   1.000
_cell.length_c   1.000
_cell.angle_alpha   90.00
_cell.angle_beta   90.00
_cell.angle_gamma   90.00
#
_symmetry.space_group_name_H-M   'P 1'
#
loop_
_entity.id
_entity.type
_entity.pdbx_description
1 polymer ?
#
loop_
_entity_poly.entity_id
_entity_poly.type
_entity_poly.pdbx_seq_one_letter_code
_entity_poly.pdbx_strand_id
1 'polypeptide(L)'
;MSGKKRNAMLFVLLFTLLLGVIVPVQAQSYGGTKTIRVAYREDADFINKSSSGVYKGYGVEYLNKISQYTGWRYEYINESWENQLADLKSGKVDLICNAQKTEAREDSVF
;
A
#
# COMPACT_ATOMS: atom_id res chain seq x y z
N MET A 1 24.21 31.70 39.94
CA MET A 1 24.36 30.24 40.21
C MET A 1 25.81 29.93 40.53
N SER A 2 26.09 29.10 41.54
CA SER A 2 27.46 28.63 41.85
C SER A 2 28.07 27.90 40.64
N GLY A 3 29.36 28.11 40.37
CA GLY A 3 30.06 27.50 39.22
C GLY A 3 29.92 25.98 39.14
N LYS A 4 29.82 25.31 40.30
CA LYS A 4 29.54 23.86 40.39
C LYS A 4 28.16 23.49 39.83
N LYS A 5 27.13 24.30 40.09
CA LYS A 5 25.76 24.08 39.61
C LYS A 5 25.64 24.29 38.10
N ARG A 6 26.38 25.27 37.54
CA ARG A 6 26.42 25.53 36.09
C ARG A 6 27.10 24.37 35.34
N ASN A 7 28.20 23.85 35.88
CA ASN A 7 28.92 22.73 35.25
C ASN A 7 28.11 21.42 35.31
N ALA A 8 27.42 21.17 36.43
CA ALA A 8 26.50 20.03 36.54
C ALA A 8 25.35 20.12 35.52
N MET A 9 24.77 21.32 35.36
CA MET A 9 23.70 21.54 34.38
C MET A 9 24.17 21.34 32.94
N LEU A 10 25.36 21.85 32.59
CA LEU A 10 25.97 21.62 31.27
C LEU A 10 26.25 20.14 31.01
N PHE A 11 26.70 19.41 32.03
CA PHE A 11 26.96 17.98 31.91
C PHE A 11 25.68 17.18 31.67
N VAL A 12 24.60 17.48 32.40
CA VAL A 12 23.28 16.86 32.18
C VAL A 12 22.77 17.16 30.78
N LEU A 13 22.92 18.40 30.30
CA LEU A 13 22.44 18.83 28.98
C LEU A 13 23.22 18.13 27.84
N LEU A 14 24.54 18.04 27.98
CA LEU A 14 25.41 17.27 27.07
C LEU A 14 25.09 15.77 27.09
N PHE A 15 24.82 15.21 28.27
CA PHE A 15 24.47 13.80 28.42
C PHE A 15 23.12 13.48 27.77
N THR A 16 22.11 14.36 27.94
CA THR A 16 20.82 14.21 27.26
C THR A 16 20.93 14.35 25.75
N LEU A 17 21.80 15.24 25.25
CA LEU A 17 22.07 15.36 23.82
C LEU A 17 22.77 14.11 23.27
N LEU A 18 23.74 13.57 24.01
CA LEU A 18 24.44 12.33 23.63
C LEU A 18 23.49 11.13 23.60
N LEU A 19 22.58 10.99 24.58
CA LEU A 19 21.59 9.92 24.60
C LEU A 19 20.68 9.94 23.36
N GLY A 20 20.34 11.12 22.84
CA GLY A 20 19.52 11.26 21.63
C GLY A 20 20.18 10.79 20.33
N VAL A 21 21.51 10.65 20.29
CA VAL A 21 22.28 10.22 19.10
C VAL A 21 22.44 8.70 19.05
N ILE A 22 22.36 8.01 20.19
CA ILE A 22 22.65 6.56 20.29
C ILE A 22 21.38 5.72 20.05
N VAL A 23 20.18 6.31 20.15
CA VAL A 23 18.95 5.59 19.81
C VAL A 23 18.83 5.56 18.28
N PRO A 24 18.96 4.40 17.61
CA PRO A 24 18.62 4.33 16.21
C PRO A 24 17.12 4.63 16.10
N VAL A 25 16.78 5.82 15.61
CA VAL A 25 15.44 6.09 15.10
C VAL A 25 15.31 5.20 13.87
N GLN A 26 14.74 4.02 14.09
CA GLN A 26 14.20 3.23 13.00
C GLN A 26 12.95 3.99 12.55
N ALA A 27 13.15 4.90 11.60
CA ALA A 27 12.08 5.32 10.74
C ALA A 27 11.59 4.06 10.05
N GLN A 28 10.47 3.52 10.53
CA GLN A 28 9.75 2.47 9.82
C GLN A 28 9.15 3.14 8.58
N SER A 29 10.02 3.38 7.60
CA SER A 29 9.59 3.37 6.22
C SER A 29 8.74 2.12 6.08
N TYR A 30 7.55 2.25 5.50
CA TYR A 30 6.91 1.12 4.85
C TYR A 30 7.84 0.68 3.70
N GLY A 31 9.02 0.14 4.04
CA GLY A 31 10.11 -0.14 3.12
C GLY A 31 9.91 -1.45 2.37
N GLY A 32 8.86 -2.19 2.72
CA GLY A 32 8.29 -3.22 1.87
C GLY A 32 7.33 -2.57 0.88
N THR A 33 7.56 -2.76 -0.42
CA THR A 33 6.54 -2.50 -1.42
C THR A 33 5.26 -3.23 -1.03
N LYS A 34 4.18 -2.50 -0.74
CA LYS A 34 2.86 -3.11 -0.51
C LYS A 34 2.37 -3.77 -1.80
N THR A 35 2.08 -5.07 -1.74
CA THR A 35 1.38 -5.77 -2.82
C THR A 35 -0.12 -5.57 -2.68
N ILE A 36 -0.77 -5.16 -3.76
CA ILE A 36 -2.21 -4.98 -3.88
C ILE A 36 -2.72 -6.08 -4.81
N ARG A 37 -3.65 -6.90 -4.31
CA ARG A 37 -4.30 -7.98 -5.05
C ARG A 37 -5.51 -7.41 -5.77
N VAL A 38 -5.48 -7.47 -7.09
CA VAL A 38 -6.44 -6.83 -7.99
C VAL A 38 -7.27 -7.91 -8.67
N ALA A 39 -8.54 -7.99 -8.27
CA ALA A 39 -9.55 -8.75 -8.98
C ALA A 39 -9.83 -8.10 -10.36
N TYR A 40 -9.81 -8.90 -11.41
CA TYR A 40 -10.13 -8.47 -12.77
C TYR A 40 -10.89 -9.55 -13.55
N ARG A 41 -11.58 -9.13 -14.63
CA ARG A 41 -12.15 -10.05 -15.63
C ARG A 41 -11.55 -9.77 -16.99
N GLU A 42 -11.18 -10.83 -17.72
CA GLU A 42 -10.63 -10.72 -19.07
C GLU A 42 -11.68 -10.27 -20.10
N ASP A 43 -12.93 -10.67 -19.94
CA ASP A 43 -14.02 -10.32 -20.86
C ASP A 43 -14.42 -8.84 -20.85
N ALA A 44 -13.87 -8.06 -19.93
CA ALA A 44 -14.03 -6.61 -19.87
C ALA A 44 -12.99 -5.84 -20.69
N ASP A 45 -12.01 -6.53 -21.30
CA ASP A 45 -10.89 -5.97 -22.08
C ASP A 45 -10.04 -4.89 -21.38
N PHE A 46 -10.21 -4.76 -20.07
CA PHE A 46 -9.56 -3.74 -19.26
C PHE A 46 -8.17 -4.17 -18.80
N ILE A 47 -8.05 -5.46 -18.47
CA ILE A 47 -6.80 -6.15 -18.13
C ILE A 47 -6.84 -7.48 -18.88
N ASN A 48 -5.81 -7.71 -19.69
CA ASN A 48 -5.66 -8.89 -20.54
C ASN A 48 -4.33 -9.57 -20.23
N LYS A 49 -4.33 -10.90 -20.12
CA LYS A 49 -3.12 -11.69 -19.89
C LYS A 49 -2.71 -12.39 -21.19
N SER A 50 -1.49 -12.13 -21.67
CA SER A 50 -0.95 -12.84 -22.83
C SER A 50 -0.66 -14.32 -22.50
N SER A 51 -0.50 -15.14 -23.53
CA SER A 51 -0.04 -16.54 -23.39
C SER A 51 1.33 -16.67 -22.71
N SER A 52 2.18 -15.63 -22.80
CA SER A 52 3.45 -15.54 -22.10
C SER A 52 3.35 -15.04 -20.65
N GLY A 53 2.13 -14.80 -20.14
CA GLY A 53 1.87 -14.37 -18.77
C GLY A 53 1.99 -12.87 -18.52
N VAL A 54 2.16 -12.05 -19.57
CA VAL A 54 2.30 -10.60 -19.46
C VAL A 54 0.92 -9.95 -19.43
N TYR A 55 0.66 -9.12 -18.42
CA TYR A 55 -0.56 -8.33 -18.32
C TYR A 55 -0.46 -7.04 -19.13
N LYS A 56 -1.53 -6.71 -19.88
CA LYS A 56 -1.67 -5.49 -20.70
C LYS A 56 -3.09 -4.94 -20.60
N GLY A 57 -3.29 -3.72 -21.12
CA GLY A 57 -4.59 -3.05 -21.16
C GLY A 57 -4.62 -1.77 -20.34
N TYR A 58 -5.69 -1.00 -20.49
CA TYR A 58 -5.82 0.30 -19.84
C TYR A 58 -5.76 0.21 -18.30
N GLY A 59 -6.36 -0.83 -17.70
CA GLY A 59 -6.31 -1.05 -16.26
C GLY A 59 -4.88 -1.27 -15.75
N VAL A 60 -4.05 -1.98 -16.52
CA VAL A 60 -2.63 -2.20 -16.19
C VAL A 60 -1.85 -0.89 -16.23
N GLU A 61 -2.06 -0.07 -17.26
CA GLU A 61 -1.39 1.23 -17.39
C GLU A 61 -1.82 2.20 -16.28
N TYR A 62 -3.11 2.21 -15.94
CA TYR A 62 -3.66 3.04 -14.88
C TYR A 62 -3.08 2.68 -13.51
N LEU A 63 -3.04 1.38 -13.17
CA LEU A 63 -2.46 0.90 -11.93
C LEU A 63 -0.94 1.16 -11.89
N ASN A 64 -0.23 0.95 -13.00
CA ASN A 64 1.18 1.31 -13.13
C ASN A 64 1.43 2.81 -12.91
N LYS A 65 0.49 3.69 -13.26
CA LYS A 65 0.61 5.11 -12.93
C LYS A 65 0.47 5.34 -11.42
N ILE A 66 -0.48 4.65 -10.76
CA ILE A 66 -0.65 4.71 -9.31
C ILE A 66 0.58 4.16 -8.55
N SER A 67 1.23 3.11 -9.05
CA SER A 67 2.45 2.57 -8.40
C SER A 67 3.61 3.56 -8.39
N GLN A 68 3.69 4.48 -9.38
CA GLN A 68 4.72 5.53 -9.38
C GLN A 68 4.59 6.49 -8.20
N TYR A 69 3.37 6.72 -7.70
CA TYR A 69 3.13 7.60 -6.55
C TYR A 69 3.15 6.85 -5.22
N THR A 70 2.69 5.60 -5.22
CA THR A 70 2.45 4.82 -4.00
C THR A 70 3.56 3.83 -3.68
N GLY A 71 4.40 3.51 -4.67
CA GLY A 71 5.36 2.42 -4.60
C GLY A 71 4.74 1.03 -4.55
N TRP A 72 3.43 0.85 -4.84
CA TRP A 72 2.74 -0.44 -4.78
C TRP A 72 3.17 -1.42 -5.88
N ARG A 73 3.09 -2.72 -5.58
CA ARG A 73 3.09 -3.81 -6.56
C ARG A 73 1.67 -4.31 -6.76
N TYR A 74 1.36 -4.80 -7.94
CA TYR A 74 0.06 -5.39 -8.24
C TYR A 74 0.19 -6.87 -8.54
N GLU A 75 -0.73 -7.65 -7.96
CA GLU A 75 -0.95 -9.05 -8.28
C GLU A 75 -2.36 -9.15 -8.87
N TYR A 76 -2.49 -9.68 -10.08
CA TYR A 76 -3.76 -9.78 -10.77
C TYR A 76 -4.40 -11.15 -10.58
N ILE A 77 -5.65 -11.16 -10.11
CA ILE A 77 -6.43 -12.35 -9.80
C ILE A 77 -7.65 -12.37 -10.72
N ASN A 78 -7.68 -13.35 -11.64
CA ASN A 78 -8.78 -13.55 -12.57
C ASN A 78 -9.86 -14.39 -11.88
N GLU A 79 -11.06 -13.84 -11.70
CA GLU A 79 -12.17 -14.46 -10.99
C GLU A 79 -13.51 -14.04 -11.62
N SER A 80 -14.58 -14.82 -11.38
CA SER A 80 -15.95 -14.42 -11.74
C SER A 80 -16.43 -13.23 -10.91
N TRP A 81 -17.45 -12.50 -11.39
CA TRP A 81 -17.98 -11.34 -10.66
C TRP A 81 -18.46 -11.70 -9.25
N GLU A 82 -19.19 -12.81 -9.14
CA GLU A 82 -19.74 -13.32 -7.88
C GLU A 82 -18.62 -13.58 -6.85
N ASN A 83 -17.49 -14.14 -7.31
CA ASN A 83 -16.34 -14.40 -6.46
C ASN A 83 -15.60 -13.12 -6.10
N GLN A 84 -15.44 -12.17 -7.03
CA GLN A 84 -14.69 -10.94 -6.77
C GLN A 84 -15.26 -10.11 -5.61
N LEU A 85 -16.59 -10.03 -5.50
CA LEU A 85 -17.22 -9.30 -4.40
C LEU A 85 -17.05 -10.03 -3.06
N ALA A 86 -17.20 -11.35 -3.04
CA ALA A 86 -16.96 -12.16 -1.85
C ALA A 86 -15.48 -12.09 -1.40
N ASP A 87 -14.55 -12.12 -2.36
CA ASP A 87 -13.12 -12.00 -2.14
C ASP A 87 -12.74 -10.61 -1.63
N LEU A 88 -13.41 -9.55 -2.10
CA LEU A 88 -13.21 -8.20 -1.60
C LEU A 88 -13.68 -8.11 -0.14
N LYS A 89 -14.87 -8.63 0.17
CA LYS A 89 -15.44 -8.63 1.54
C LYS A 89 -14.61 -9.43 2.53
N SER A 90 -14.04 -10.56 2.09
CA SER A 90 -13.19 -11.41 2.92
C SER A 90 -11.74 -10.93 3.01
N GLY A 91 -11.35 -9.93 2.21
CA GLY A 91 -9.98 -9.44 2.14
C GLY A 91 -9.02 -10.40 1.41
N LYS A 92 -9.53 -11.31 0.57
CA LYS A 92 -8.72 -12.10 -0.38
C LYS A 92 -8.23 -11.25 -1.55
N VAL A 93 -8.97 -10.22 -1.94
CA VAL A 93 -8.51 -9.16 -2.84
C VAL A 93 -8.63 -7.78 -2.18
N ASP A 94 -7.89 -6.81 -2.69
CA ASP A 94 -7.81 -5.45 -2.16
C ASP A 94 -8.54 -4.42 -3.06
N LEU A 95 -8.72 -4.75 -4.34
CA LEU A 95 -9.30 -3.87 -5.35
C LEU A 95 -10.01 -4.69 -6.45
N ILE A 96 -11.13 -4.18 -6.97
CA ILE A 96 -11.75 -4.67 -8.22
C ILE A 96 -11.56 -3.59 -9.29
N CYS A 97 -10.85 -3.90 -10.38
CA CYS A 97 -10.37 -2.87 -11.33
C CYS A 97 -11.42 -2.45 -12.38
N ASN A 98 -12.43 -3.29 -12.64
CA ASN A 98 -13.43 -3.08 -13.69
C ASN A 98 -14.87 -3.14 -13.15
N ALA A 99 -15.08 -2.76 -11.89
CA ALA A 99 -16.42 -2.73 -11.29
C ALA A 99 -17.24 -1.55 -11.84
N GLN A 100 -18.32 -1.85 -12.58
CA GLN A 100 -19.28 -0.80 -12.95
C GLN A 100 -20.20 -0.53 -11.76
N LYS A 101 -20.41 0.76 -11.45
CA LYS A 101 -21.37 1.18 -10.45
C LYS A 101 -22.79 0.85 -10.90
N THR A 102 -23.54 0.16 -10.04
CA THR A 102 -24.99 -0.05 -10.14
C THR A 102 -25.58 0.01 -8.74
N GLU A 103 -26.88 0.30 -8.60
CA GLU A 103 -27.56 0.33 -7.29
C GLU A 103 -27.36 -0.99 -6.54
N ALA A 104 -27.63 -2.13 -7.20
CA ALA A 104 -27.44 -3.45 -6.61
C ALA A 104 -26.01 -3.76 -6.14
N ARG A 105 -24.99 -3.14 -6.76
CA ARG A 105 -23.58 -3.31 -6.36
C ARG A 105 -23.18 -2.37 -5.23
N GLU A 106 -23.75 -1.17 -5.20
CA GLU A 106 -23.54 -0.21 -4.12
C GLU A 106 -24.13 -0.74 -2.81
N ASP A 107 -25.37 -1.22 -2.85
CA ASP A 107 -26.08 -1.81 -1.69
C ASP A 107 -25.47 -3.12 -1.17
N SER A 108 -24.61 -3.76 -1.97
CA SER A 108 -23.94 -5.00 -1.58
C SER A 108 -22.51 -4.79 -1.09
N VAL A 109 -21.93 -3.59 -1.23
CA VAL A 109 -20.57 -3.25 -0.77
C VAL A 109 -20.60 -2.43 0.52
N PHE A 110 -21.67 -1.67 0.76
CA PHE A 110 -21.92 -0.85 1.95
C PHE A 110 -23.15 -1.35 2.71
#